data_AF-A0A1Z9HMB7-F1
#
_entry.id   AF-A0A1Z9HMB7-F1
#
_cell.length_a   1.000
_cell.length_b   1.000
_cell.length_c   1.000
_cell.angle_alpha   90.00
_cell.angle_beta   90.00
_cell.angle_gamma   90.00
#
_symmetry.space_group_name_H-M   'P 1'
#
loop_
_entity.id
_entity.type
_entity.pdbx_description
1 polymer ?
#
loop_
_entity_poly.entity_id
_entity_poly.type
_entity_poly.pdbx_seq_one_letter_code
_entity_poly.pdbx_strand_id
1 'polypeptide(L)' 'KDPSEEEKIALITFELNQRGLKIGKRELNYIFNYHSRDLDSLLKLANQLDKVSLEKKKSITTNLIKELIQ' A
#
# COMPACT_ATOMS: atom_id res chain seq x y z
N LYS A 1 -12.88 -18.37 -0.05
CA LYS A 1 -11.53 -18.51 0.57
C LYS A 1 -11.05 -17.11 0.85
N ASP A 2 -10.77 -16.77 2.10
CA ASP A 2 -10.00 -15.57 2.38
C ASP A 2 -8.60 -15.74 1.80
N PRO A 3 -8.06 -14.75 1.08
CA PRO A 3 -6.70 -14.80 0.57
C PRO A 3 -5.71 -14.86 1.74
N SER A 4 -4.67 -15.68 1.60
CA SER A 4 -3.56 -15.73 2.56
C SER A 4 -2.86 -14.37 2.65
N GLU A 5 -2.13 -14.11 3.74
CA GLU A 5 -1.36 -12.86 3.88
C GLU A 5 -0.42 -12.62 2.69
N GLU A 6 0.25 -13.67 2.19
CA GLU A 6 1.09 -13.57 1.00
C GLU A 6 0.32 -13.19 -0.27
N GLU A 7 -0.89 -13.73 -0.46
CA GLU A 7 -1.75 -13.37 -1.58
C GLU A 7 -2.21 -11.91 -1.46
N LYS A 8 -2.58 -11.46 -0.25
CA LYS A 8 -2.93 -10.05 0.01
C LYS A 8 -1.78 -9.12 -0.32
N ILE A 9 -0.55 -9.47 0.08
CA ILE A 9 0.66 -8.71 -0.23
C ILE A 9 0.86 -8.65 -1.74
N ALA A 10 0.79 -9.78 -2.43
CA ALA A 10 0.96 -9.86 -3.88
C ALA A 10 -0.09 -9.03 -4.61
N LEU A 11 -1.35 -9.11 -4.18
CA LEU A 11 -2.48 -8.38 -4.77
C LEU A 11 -2.29 -6.86 -4.65
N ILE A 12 -1.98 -6.37 -3.44
CA ILE A 12 -1.72 -4.94 -3.24
C ILE A 12 -0.49 -4.47 -4.01
N THR A 13 0.57 -5.28 -4.02
CA THR A 13 1.80 -4.94 -4.75
C THR A 13 1.52 -4.83 -6.24
N PHE A 14 0.70 -5.73 -6.78
CA PHE A 14 0.29 -5.73 -8.17
C PHE A 14 -0.59 -4.52 -8.50
N GLU A 15 -1.61 -4.22 -7.69
CA GLU A 15 -2.48 -3.05 -7.84
C GLU A 15 -1.69 -1.74 -7.85
N LEU A 16 -0.76 -1.57 -6.90
CA LEU A 16 0.09 -0.39 -6.82
C LEU A 16 0.99 -0.28 -8.05
N ASN A 17 1.64 -1.39 -8.46
CA ASN A 17 2.49 -1.37 -9.66
C ASN A 17 1.70 -1.05 -10.93
N GLN A 18 0.46 -1.54 -11.08
CA GLN A 18 -0.40 -1.20 -12.21
C GLN A 18 -0.69 0.31 -12.30
N ARG A 19 -0.78 0.98 -11.15
CA ARG A 19 -0.96 2.44 -11.06
C ARG A 19 0.34 3.23 -11.21
N GLY A 20 1.46 2.55 -11.49
CA GLY A 20 2.79 3.15 -11.57
C GLY A 20 3.40 3.46 -10.19
N LEU A 21 2.79 2.96 -9.11
CA LEU A 21 3.23 3.15 -7.74
C LEU A 21 4.12 1.97 -7.35
N LYS A 22 5.44 2.21 -7.29
CA LYS A 22 6.37 1.19 -6.81
C LYS A 22 6.34 1.15 -5.28
N ILE A 23 6.03 -0.02 -4.72
CA ILE A 23 6.11 -0.26 -3.28
C ILE A 23 7.21 -1.29 -2.98
N GLY A 24 8.10 -0.95 -2.06
CA GLY A 24 9.15 -1.86 -1.61
C GLY A 24 8.66 -2.86 -0.57
N LYS A 25 9.45 -3.91 -0.37
CA LYS A 25 9.21 -4.91 0.69
C LYS A 25 9.20 -4.29 2.09
N ARG A 26 9.99 -3.25 2.32
CA ARG A 26 10.04 -2.48 3.57
C ARG A 26 8.73 -1.77 3.86
N GLU A 27 8.19 -1.07 2.86
CA GLU A 27 6.91 -0.38 2.91
C GLU A 27 5.75 -1.36 3.17
N LEU A 28 5.71 -2.47 2.45
CA LEU A 28 4.74 -3.54 2.71
C LEU A 28 4.85 -4.06 4.14
N ASN A 29 6.06 -4.38 4.60
CA ASN A 29 6.27 -4.87 5.95
C ASN A 29 5.86 -3.84 7.02
N TYR A 30 5.97 -2.54 6.72
CA TYR A 30 5.49 -1.48 7.60
C TYR A 30 3.95 -1.45 7.64
N ILE A 31 3.30 -1.49 6.49
CA ILE A 31 1.83 -1.54 6.42
C ILE A 31 1.30 -2.76 7.18
N PHE A 32 1.87 -3.94 6.98
CA PHE A 32 1.39 -5.16 7.64
C PHE A 32 1.71 -5.24 9.14
N ASN A 33 2.71 -4.50 9.62
CA ASN A 33 3.03 -4.42 11.06
C ASN A 33 2.26 -3.33 11.80
N TYR A 34 1.96 -2.20 11.14
CA TYR A 34 1.36 -1.02 11.78
C TYR A 34 -0.08 -0.74 11.35
N HIS A 35 -0.59 -1.40 10.30
CA HIS A 35 -1.94 -1.24 9.80
C HIS A 35 -2.67 -2.60 9.80
N SER A 36 -4.00 -2.58 9.89
CA SER A 36 -4.80 -3.81 9.91
C SER A 36 -4.55 -4.68 8.66
N ARG A 37 -4.44 -6.00 8.87
CA ARG A 37 -4.20 -7.04 7.84
C ARG A 37 -5.44 -7.38 7.00
N ASP A 38 -6.44 -6.51 7.05
CA ASP A 38 -7.67 -6.61 6.29
C ASP A 38 -7.45 -6.08 4.87
N LEU A 39 -7.98 -6.81 3.89
CA LEU A 39 -7.84 -6.44 2.48
C LEU A 39 -8.48 -5.07 2.19
N ASP A 40 -9.62 -4.76 2.82
CA ASP A 40 -10.32 -3.48 2.66
C ASP A 40 -9.46 -2.30 3.12
N SER A 41 -8.81 -2.47 4.27
CA SER A 41 -7.85 -1.53 4.84
C SER A 41 -6.64 -1.31 3.92
N LEU A 42 -6.08 -2.38 3.37
CA LEU A 42 -4.97 -2.32 2.43
C LEU A 42 -5.36 -1.64 1.11
N LEU A 43 -6.55 -1.92 0.57
CA LEU A 43 -7.11 -1.27 -0.62
C LEU A 43 -7.38 0.23 -0.41
N LYS A 44 -7.91 0.61 0.76
CA LYS A 44 -8.08 2.01 1.15
C LYS A 44 -6.73 2.74 1.17
N LEU A 45 -5.72 2.13 1.78
CA LEU A 45 -4.37 2.70 1.80
C LEU A 45 -3.82 2.86 0.38
N ALA A 46 -3.96 1.84 -0.48
CA ALA A 46 -3.54 1.91 -1.88
C ALA A 46 -4.24 3.04 -2.65
N ASN A 47 -5.54 3.22 -2.45
CA ASN A 47 -6.29 4.34 -3.05
C ASN A 47 -5.85 5.71 -2.51
N GLN A 48 -5.55 5.83 -1.21
CA GLN A 48 -5.02 7.07 -0.64
C GLN A 48 -3.63 7.38 -1.20
N LEU A 49 -2.77 6.37 -1.28
CA LEU A 49 -1.44 6.49 -1.88
C LEU A 49 -1.52 6.95 -3.33
N ASP A 50 -2.41 6.34 -4.12
CA ASP A 50 -2.66 6.75 -5.50
C ASP A 50 -3.08 8.21 -5.59
N LYS A 51 -4.07 8.63 -4.80
CA LYS A 51 -4.55 10.00 -4.79
C LYS A 51 -3.44 11.01 -4.43
N VAL A 52 -2.69 10.73 -3.35
CA VAL A 52 -1.60 11.61 -2.90
C VAL A 52 -0.43 11.61 -3.90
N SER A 53 -0.12 10.47 -4.52
CA SER A 53 0.88 10.37 -5.58
C SER A 53 0.49 11.21 -6.79
N LEU A 54 -0.79 11.16 -7.19
CA LEU A 54 -1.34 11.91 -8.31
C LEU A 54 -1.32 13.42 -8.02
N GLU A 55 -1.70 13.83 -6.81
CA GLU A 55 -1.67 15.22 -6.36
C GLU A 55 -0.23 15.76 -6.25
N LYS A 56 0.68 14.99 -5.65
CA LYS A 56 2.08 15.41 -5.42
C LYS A 56 2.98 15.15 -6.63
N LYS A 57 2.53 14.43 -7.66
CA LYS A 57 3.34 13.88 -8.77
C LYS A 57 4.63 13.22 -8.28
N LYS A 58 4.56 12.51 -7.15
CA LYS A 58 5.72 11.94 -6.45
C LYS A 58 5.54 10.44 -6.23
N SER A 59 6.60 9.68 -6.41
CA SER A 59 6.63 8.26 -6.08
C SER A 59 6.25 8.00 -4.62
N ILE A 60 5.56 6.89 -4.38
CA ILE A 60 5.29 6.41 -3.03
C ILE A 60 6.61 6.13 -2.32
N THR A 61 6.76 6.71 -1.13
CA THR A 61 7.91 6.47 -0.25
C THR A 61 7.42 6.02 1.11
N THR A 62 8.29 5.38 1.88
CA THR A 62 8.04 4.96 3.26
C THR A 62 7.49 6.10 4.13
N ASN A 63 7.97 7.33 3.92
CA ASN A 63 7.48 8.51 4.64
C ASN A 63 6.00 8.80 4.35
N LEU A 64 5.57 8.65 3.10
CA LEU A 64 4.21 8.98 2.67
C LEU A 64 3.21 7.96 3.23
N ILE A 65 3.62 6.69 3.33
CA ILE A 65 2.86 5.64 4.02
C ILE A 65 2.77 5.92 5.51
N LYS A 66 3.87 6.37 6.14
CA LYS A 66 3.86 6.77 7.56
C LYS A 66 2.87 7.90 7.81
N GLU A 67 2.84 8.94 6.96
CA GLU A 67 1.87 10.04 7.09
C GLU A 67 0.40 9.58 6.99
N LEU A 68 0.11 8.46 6.34
CA LEU A 68 -1.25 7.94 6.18
C LEU A 68 -1.67 6.96 7.29
N ILE A 69 -0.73 6.28 7.93
CA ILE A 69 -0.98 5.32 9.02
C ILE A 69 -0.99 6.02 10.39
N GLN A 70 -0.30 7.16 10.52
CA GLN A 70 -0.09 7.87 11.78
C GLN A 70 -1.35 8.57 12.33
#